data_AF-A0A7I7QHU1-F1
#
_entry.id   AF-A0A7I7QHU1-F1
#
_cell.length_a   1.000
_cell.length_b   1.000
_cell.length_c   1.000
_cell.angle_alpha   90.00
_cell.angle_beta   90.00
_cell.angle_gamma   90.00
#
_symmetry.space_group_name_H-M   'P 1'
#
loop_
_entity.id
_entity.type
_entity.pdbx_description
1 polymer ?
#
loop_
_entity_poly.entity_id
_entity_poly.type
_entity_poly.pdbx_seq_one_letter_code
_entity_poly.pdbx_strand_id
1 'polypeptide(L)' 'MAEKKKQYVDNGWPQTEDGDHAVSELASDRTGALSPFGDVSFPLPADALPYTHPVTVVNK' A
#
# COMPACT_ATOMS: atom_id res chain seq x y z
N MET A 1 25.79 7.17 38.33
CA MET A 1 24.51 6.59 37.87
C MET A 1 24.68 6.25 36.40
N ALA A 2 24.70 4.96 36.04
CA ALA A 2 25.08 4.50 34.69
C ALA A 2 23.96 4.71 33.66
N GLU A 3 24.34 5.17 32.47
CA GLU A 3 23.46 5.50 31.34
C GLU A 3 22.74 4.23 30.81
N LYS A 4 21.41 4.33 30.66
CA LYS A 4 20.55 3.21 30.27
C LYS A 4 20.73 2.95 28.76
N LYS A 5 21.57 1.98 28.39
CA LYS A 5 21.76 1.59 26.99
C LYS A 5 20.41 1.20 26.38
N LYS A 6 20.03 1.81 25.24
CA LYS A 6 18.82 1.42 24.49
C LYS A 6 18.96 -0.07 24.14
N GLN A 7 18.15 -0.90 24.79
CA GLN A 7 18.11 -2.33 24.57
C GLN A 7 17.72 -2.54 23.10
N TYR A 8 18.53 -3.30 22.37
CA TYR A 8 18.23 -3.64 20.98
C TYR A 8 16.85 -4.31 20.95
N VAL A 9 15.91 -3.68 20.25
CA VAL A 9 14.60 -4.24 19.97
C VAL A 9 14.77 -4.95 18.63
N ASP A 10 14.80 -6.27 18.66
CA ASP A 10 14.63 -7.04 17.44
C ASP A 10 13.22 -6.76 16.94
N ASN A 11 13.11 -6.23 15.72
CA ASN A 11 11.82 -5.95 15.09
C ASN A 11 11.02 -7.22 14.81
N GLY A 12 11.57 -8.41 15.10
CA GLY A 12 10.87 -9.67 15.12
C GLY A 12 10.43 -10.03 13.72
N TRP A 13 11.28 -10.72 12.98
CA TRP A 13 10.83 -11.39 11.76
C TRP A 13 9.66 -12.32 12.10
N PRO A 14 8.60 -12.37 11.26
CA PRO A 14 7.47 -13.25 11.49
C PRO A 14 7.98 -14.68 11.67
N GLN A 15 7.52 -15.35 12.72
CA GLN A 15 7.87 -16.74 12.97
C GLN A 15 7.18 -17.61 11.93
N THR A 16 7.96 -18.27 11.10
CA THR A 16 7.49 -19.23 10.09
C THR A 16 7.76 -20.66 10.56
N GLU A 17 7.12 -21.65 9.93
CA GLU A 17 7.37 -23.06 10.24
C GLU A 17 8.82 -23.45 9.92
N ASP A 18 9.32 -24.53 10.53
CA ASP A 18 10.70 -24.97 10.35
C ASP A 18 10.95 -25.34 8.88
N GLY A 19 11.84 -24.59 8.22
CA GLY A 19 12.13 -24.72 6.79
C GLY A 19 11.41 -23.73 5.87
N ASP A 20 10.53 -22.87 6.41
CA ASP A 20 9.83 -21.85 5.64
C ASP A 20 10.51 -20.47 5.72
N HIS A 21 10.42 -19.70 4.64
CA HIS A 21 11.10 -18.42 4.49
C HIS A 21 10.17 -17.24 4.80
N ALA A 22 10.70 -16.20 5.45
CA ALA A 22 9.94 -14.97 5.67
C ALA A 22 9.54 -14.34 4.33
N VAL A 23 8.23 -14.16 4.13
CA VAL A 23 7.70 -13.52 2.93
C VAL A 23 8.12 -12.04 2.93
N SER A 24 8.80 -11.64 1.87
CA SER A 24 9.19 -10.26 1.57
C SER A 24 8.66 -9.87 0.20
N GLU A 25 8.73 -8.59 -0.18
CA GLU A 25 8.35 -8.16 -1.53
C GLU A 25 9.09 -8.94 -2.63
N LEU A 26 10.32 -9.40 -2.37
CA LEU A 26 11.12 -10.23 -3.28
C LEU A 26 10.60 -11.67 -3.39
N ALA A 27 10.03 -12.21 -2.32
CA ALA A 27 9.56 -13.60 -2.21
C ALA A 27 8.04 -13.74 -2.33
N SER A 28 7.33 -12.65 -2.62
CA SER A 28 5.87 -12.65 -2.79
C SER A 28 5.48 -13.23 -4.14
N ASP A 29 4.46 -14.09 -4.18
CA ASP A 29 3.86 -14.64 -5.42
C ASP A 29 3.37 -13.54 -6.39
N ARG A 30 3.20 -12.32 -5.89
CA ARG A 30 2.82 -11.12 -6.63
C ARG A 30 3.85 -10.05 -6.38
N THR A 31 4.56 -9.66 -7.43
CA THR A 31 5.52 -8.55 -7.43
C THR A 31 4.81 -7.21 -7.63
N GLY A 32 5.21 -6.19 -6.86
CA GLY A 32 4.73 -4.82 -6.98
C GLY A 32 3.60 -4.46 -6.01
N ALA A 33 3.33 -3.16 -5.88
CA ALA A 33 2.17 -2.67 -5.15
C ALA A 33 0.93 -3.10 -5.92
N LEU A 34 0.15 -4.02 -5.34
CA LEU A 34 -1.22 -4.27 -5.80
C LEU A 34 -1.89 -2.92 -5.97
N SER A 35 -2.57 -2.72 -7.10
CA SER A 35 -3.31 -1.49 -7.36
C SER A 35 -4.10 -1.14 -6.10
N PRO A 36 -4.05 0.13 -5.63
CA PRO A 36 -4.86 0.52 -4.47
C PRO A 36 -6.36 0.35 -4.74
N PHE A 37 -6.72 0.17 -6.01
CA PHE A 37 -8.08 -0.11 -6.46
C PHE A 37 -8.38 -1.60 -6.64
N GLY A 38 -7.48 -2.51 -6.22
CA GLY A 38 -7.66 -3.96 -6.32
C GLY A 38 -7.89 -4.40 -7.77
N ASP A 39 -9.07 -4.96 -8.03
CA ASP A 39 -9.46 -5.52 -9.33
C ASP A 39 -9.95 -4.48 -10.35
N VAL A 40 -9.98 -3.20 -9.98
CA VAL A 40 -10.42 -2.14 -10.89
C VAL A 40 -9.41 -1.92 -12.01
N SER A 41 -9.86 -2.14 -13.24
CA SER A 41 -9.08 -1.88 -14.46
C SER A 41 -9.34 -0.46 -14.98
N PHE A 42 -8.26 0.25 -15.30
CA PHE A 42 -8.32 1.60 -15.88
C PHE A 42 -8.04 1.57 -17.39
N PRO A 43 -8.55 2.54 -18.17
CA PRO A 43 -9.41 3.64 -17.74
C PRO A 43 -10.87 3.20 -17.48
N LEU A 44 -11.56 3.93 -16.60
CA LEU A 44 -12.99 3.74 -16.39
C LEU A 44 -13.79 4.41 -17.53
N PRO A 45 -15.00 3.89 -17.87
CA PRO A 45 -15.95 4.58 -18.72
C PRO A 45 -16.27 5.98 -18.19
N ALA A 46 -16.44 6.96 -19.09
CA ALA A 46 -16.61 8.36 -18.71
C ALA A 46 -17.86 8.61 -17.85
N ASP A 47 -18.93 7.86 -18.10
CA ASP A 47 -20.20 7.88 -17.37
C ASP A 47 -20.10 7.28 -15.95
N ALA A 48 -19.06 6.49 -15.68
CA ALA A 48 -18.79 5.92 -14.36
C ALA A 48 -17.85 6.79 -13.51
N LEU A 49 -17.29 7.86 -14.08
CA LEU A 49 -16.41 8.77 -13.34
C LEU A 49 -17.25 9.68 -12.43
N PRO A 50 -16.89 9.85 -11.13
CA PRO A 50 -17.54 10.82 -10.24
C PRO A 50 -17.13 12.28 -10.56
N TYR A 51 -16.61 12.54 -11.76
CA TYR A 51 -16.14 13.84 -12.18
C TYR A 51 -17.30 14.71 -12.66
N THR A 52 -17.42 15.91 -12.09
CA THR A 52 -18.34 16.95 -12.56
C THR A 52 -17.53 18.12 -13.09
N HIS A 53 -17.72 18.46 -14.37
CA HIS A 53 -17.01 19.59 -14.96
C HIS A 53 -17.52 20.91 -14.34
N PRO A 54 -16.65 21.76 -13.77
CA PRO A 54 -17.08 23.02 -13.20
C PRO A 54 -17.61 23.95 -14.31
N VAL A 55 -18.73 24.62 -14.04
CA VAL A 55 -19.33 25.61 -14.95
C VAL A 55 -19.42 26.93 -14.22
N THR A 56 -18.77 27.96 -14.76
CA THR A 56 -18.87 29.33 -14.24
C THR A 56 -19.96 30.07 -14.99
N VAL A 57 -20.98 30.54 -14.27
CA VAL A 57 -21.99 31.46 -14.81
C VAL A 57 -21.55 32.89 -14.50
N VAL A 58 -21.27 33.68 -15.53
CA VAL A 58 -20.91 35.10 -15.38
C VAL A 58 -22.18 35.93 -15.26
N ASN A 59 -22.27 36.80 -14.25
CA ASN A 59 -23.37 37.76 -14.14
C ASN A 59 -23.35 38.72 -15.33
N LYS A 60 -24.49 38.86 -16.01
CA LYS A 60 -24.69 39.75 -17.15
C LYS A 60 -25.21 41.12 -16.73
#